data_AF-A0A5B9VTF5-F1
#
_entry.id   AF-A0A5B9VTF5-F1
#
_cell.length_a   1.000
_cell.length_b   1.000
_cell.length_c   1.000
_cell.angle_alpha   90.00
_cell.angle_beta   90.00
_cell.angle_gamma   90.00
#
_symmetry.space_group_name_H-M   'P 1'
#
loop_
_entity.id
_entity.type
_entity.pdbx_description
1 polymer ?
#
loop_
_entity_poly.entity_id
_entity_poly.type
_entity_poly.pdbx_seq_one_letter_code
_entity_poly.pdbx_strand_id
1 'polypeptide(L)'
;MDWNGISAPGWLWLVGLLGLIAAVAAFGLRYKRRGDAALRRVYDGLTIHSSERPGAVPVRFHTYHGLLVYAVQTEHRFWAGPKDARAALWRLHRFNLVWGMFARGLLLIPLVSYTNYLAQKRSIARRAPKPAAAGLDDELA
;
A
#
# COMPACT_ATOMS: atom_id res chain seq x y z
N MET A 1 36.58 26.43 35.42
CA MET A 1 37.22 25.43 34.53
C MET A 1 36.59 25.69 33.19
N ASP A 2 37.18 26.67 32.51
CA ASP A 2 36.50 27.41 31.47
C ASP A 2 36.89 26.76 30.15
N TRP A 3 35.97 25.95 29.64
CA TRP A 3 36.10 25.35 28.32
C TRP A 3 36.04 26.47 27.27
N ASN A 4 37.14 26.65 26.54
CA ASN A 4 37.36 27.71 25.56
C ASN A 4 36.12 28.00 24.70
N GLY A 5 35.60 29.22 24.85
CA GLY A 5 34.40 29.74 24.19
C GLY A 5 34.61 30.02 22.71
N ILE A 6 34.56 28.97 21.88
CA ILE A 6 34.27 29.12 20.47
C ILE A 6 32.74 29.10 20.34
N SER A 7 32.11 30.26 20.51
CA SER A 7 30.71 30.41 20.12
C SER A 7 30.65 30.37 18.59
N ALA A 8 30.08 29.29 18.04
CA ALA A 8 29.78 29.24 16.62
C ALA A 8 28.94 30.47 16.24
N PRO A 9 29.35 31.26 15.23
CA PRO A 9 28.55 32.36 14.75
C PRO A 9 27.09 31.93 14.51
N GLY A 10 26.12 32.73 14.95
CA GLY A 10 24.70 32.36 14.88
C GLY A 10 24.22 31.94 13.49
N TRP A 11 24.87 32.43 12.43
CA TRP A 11 24.57 32.05 11.05
C TRP A 11 24.92 30.59 10.71
N LEU A 12 25.89 29.95 11.39
CA LEU A 12 26.20 28.53 11.19
C LEU A 12 25.04 27.62 11.62
N TRP A 13 24.37 27.96 12.73
CA TRP A 13 23.17 27.25 13.17
C TRP A 13 22.04 27.40 12.16
N LEU A 14 21.90 28.58 11.57
CA LEU A 14 20.87 28.87 10.57
C LEU A 14 21.12 28.10 9.28
N VAL A 15 22.37 28.05 8.79
CA VAL A 15 22.77 27.23 7.64
C VAL A 15 22.57 25.74 7.93
N GLY A 16 22.96 25.28 9.12
CA GLY A 16 22.76 23.89 9.55
C GLY A 16 21.28 23.51 9.57
N LEU A 17 20.42 24.38 10.11
CA LEU A 17 18.98 24.17 10.15
C LEU A 17 18.36 24.14 8.74
N LEU A 18 18.74 25.09 7.87
CA LEU A 18 18.27 25.09 6.47
C LEU A 18 18.72 23.84 5.71
N GLY A 19 19.97 23.42 5.92
CA GLY A 19 20.49 22.17 5.36
C GLY A 19 19.70 20.95 5.84
N LEU A 20 19.38 20.89 7.13
CA LEU A 20 18.55 19.83 7.71
C LEU A 20 17.13 19.82 7.10
N ILE A 21 16.48 20.98 7.01
CA ILE A 21 15.14 21.11 6.40
C ILE A 21 15.17 20.63 4.94
N ALA A 22 16.16 21.07 4.15
CA ALA A 22 16.32 20.64 2.77
C ALA A 22 16.56 19.13 2.66
N ALA A 23 17.38 18.55 3.53
CA ALA A 23 17.64 17.12 3.58
C ALA A 23 16.36 16.32 3.91
N VAL A 24 15.59 16.75 4.92
CA VAL A 24 14.31 16.13 5.30
C VAL A 24 13.29 16.23 4.16
N ALA A 25 13.17 17.40 3.53
CA ALA A 25 12.28 17.59 2.38
C ALA A 25 12.68 16.70 1.19
N ALA A 26 13.97 16.66 0.84
CA ALA A 26 14.47 15.81 -0.23
C ALA A 26 14.26 14.32 0.07
N PHE A 27 14.46 13.90 1.32
CA PHE A 27 14.15 12.54 1.77
C PHE A 27 12.65 12.24 1.62
N GLY A 28 11.77 13.11 2.10
CA GLY A 28 10.32 12.95 1.99
C GLY A 28 9.84 12.84 0.54
N LEU A 29 10.36 13.68 -0.35
CA LEU A 29 10.04 13.64 -1.79
C LEU A 29 10.51 12.33 -2.44
N ARG A 30 11.74 11.87 -2.14
CA ARG A 30 12.25 10.59 -2.66
C ARG A 30 11.45 9.41 -2.11
N TYR A 31 11.11 9.44 -0.84
CA TYR A 31 10.29 8.42 -0.19
C TYR A 31 8.92 8.32 -0.87
N LYS A 32 8.23 9.45 -1.04
CA LYS A 32 6.95 9.53 -1.76
C LYS A 32 7.05 8.94 -3.17
N ARG A 33 8.03 9.37 -3.97
CA ARG A 33 8.22 8.87 -5.35
C ARG A 33 8.40 7.35 -5.40
N ARG A 34 9.14 6.78 -4.45
CA ARG A 34 9.32 5.33 -4.35
C ARG A 34 8.05 4.61 -3.93
N GLY A 35 7.27 5.18 -3.02
CA GLY A 35 5.94 4.69 -2.66
C GLY A 35 5.01 4.67 -3.87
N ASP A 36 4.89 5.79 -4.58
CA ASP A 36 4.05 5.89 -5.79
C ASP A 36 4.47 4.87 -6.87
N ALA A 37 5.78 4.70 -7.08
CA ALA A 37 6.31 3.70 -8.01
C ALA A 37 5.99 2.26 -7.56
N ALA A 38 6.13 1.95 -6.28
CA ALA A 38 5.80 0.64 -5.73
C ALA A 38 4.29 0.35 -5.82
N LEU A 39 3.45 1.36 -5.63
CA LEU A 39 1.99 1.22 -5.75
C LEU A 39 1.57 0.91 -7.18
N ARG A 40 2.17 1.55 -8.19
CA ARG A 40 1.89 1.24 -9.60
C ARG A 40 2.18 -0.23 -9.93
N ARG A 41 3.30 -0.76 -9.41
CA ARG A 41 3.72 -2.16 -9.64
C ARG A 41 2.79 -3.21 -9.04
N VAL A 42 1.88 -2.82 -8.16
CA VAL A 42 0.90 -3.75 -7.57
C VAL A 42 0.04 -4.40 -8.66
N TYR A 43 -0.25 -3.65 -9.73
CA TYR A 43 -1.12 -4.09 -10.82
C TYR A 43 -0.39 -4.76 -11.98
N ASP A 44 0.94 -4.81 -11.95
CA ASP A 44 1.73 -5.37 -13.05
C ASP A 44 1.36 -6.84 -13.31
N GLY A 45 0.98 -7.12 -14.56
CA GLY A 45 0.56 -8.45 -15.01
C GLY A 45 -0.81 -8.91 -14.52
N LEU A 46 -1.64 -8.01 -13.98
CA LEU A 46 -3.02 -8.33 -13.55
C LEU A 46 -4.05 -7.80 -14.55
N THR A 47 -5.11 -8.57 -14.78
CA THR A 47 -6.24 -8.12 -15.59
C THR A 47 -7.26 -7.42 -14.70
N ILE A 48 -7.28 -6.09 -14.77
CA ILE A 48 -8.17 -5.23 -13.99
C ILE A 48 -9.09 -4.42 -14.90
N HIS A 49 -10.31 -4.19 -14.41
CA HIS A 49 -11.35 -3.47 -15.12
C HIS A 49 -11.92 -2.36 -14.25
N SER A 50 -12.28 -1.25 -14.87
CA SER A 50 -12.94 -0.10 -14.23
C SER A 50 -14.47 -0.29 -14.11
N SER A 51 -15.02 -1.31 -14.74
CA SER A 51 -16.44 -1.65 -14.70
C SER A 51 -16.65 -3.14 -14.44
N GLU A 52 -17.86 -3.49 -14.05
CA GLU A 52 -18.26 -4.88 -13.86
C GLU A 52 -18.14 -5.68 -15.16
N ARG A 53 -17.69 -6.93 -15.04
CA ARG A 53 -17.62 -7.91 -16.13
C ARG A 53 -18.07 -9.28 -15.64
N PRO A 54 -18.66 -10.12 -16.51
CA PRO A 54 -19.02 -11.49 -16.16
C PRO A 54 -17.83 -12.25 -15.56
N GLY A 55 -18.04 -12.89 -14.41
CA GLY A 55 -16.99 -13.65 -13.71
C GLY A 55 -15.95 -12.81 -12.95
N ALA A 56 -16.01 -11.46 -13.04
CA ALA A 56 -15.15 -10.59 -12.27
C ALA A 56 -15.75 -10.28 -10.88
N VAL A 57 -14.89 -10.13 -9.88
CA VAL A 57 -15.27 -9.75 -8.52
C VAL A 57 -14.84 -8.31 -8.23
N PRO A 58 -15.67 -7.51 -7.53
CA PRO A 58 -15.30 -6.16 -7.14
C PRO A 58 -14.28 -6.19 -6.00
N VAL A 59 -13.27 -5.33 -6.08
CA VAL A 59 -12.25 -5.10 -5.05
C VAL A 59 -12.28 -3.61 -4.69
N ARG A 60 -12.31 -3.31 -3.38
CA ARG A 60 -12.34 -1.93 -2.86
C ARG A 60 -11.36 -1.74 -1.71
N PHE A 61 -10.09 -1.51 -1.98
CA PHE A 61 -9.06 -1.52 -0.94
C PHE A 61 -8.47 -0.12 -0.71
N HIS A 62 -8.13 0.19 0.54
CA HIS A 62 -7.48 1.45 0.88
C HIS A 62 -5.99 1.23 1.13
N THR A 63 -5.16 2.00 0.45
CA THR A 63 -3.73 2.07 0.75
C THR A 63 -3.38 3.34 1.47
N TYR A 64 -2.39 3.24 2.35
CA TYR A 64 -1.89 4.34 3.15
C TYR A 64 -0.38 4.44 2.94
N HIS A 65 0.11 5.64 2.69
CA HIS A 65 1.54 5.92 2.68
C HIS A 65 1.81 7.33 3.16
N GLY A 66 2.98 7.57 3.73
CA GLY A 66 3.30 8.87 4.32
C GLY A 66 4.45 8.82 5.30
N LEU A 67 4.75 9.95 5.92
CA LEU A 67 5.86 10.12 6.86
C LEU A 67 5.39 10.87 8.10
N LEU A 68 5.49 10.20 9.26
CA LEU A 68 5.27 10.72 10.61
C LEU A 68 3.86 11.34 10.81
N VAL A 69 3.68 12.60 10.41
CA VAL A 69 2.45 13.38 10.60
C VAL A 69 1.56 13.39 9.36
N TYR A 70 2.13 13.13 8.18
CA TYR A 70 1.42 13.15 6.91
C TYR A 70 1.12 11.73 6.45
N ALA A 71 -0.15 11.44 6.18
CA ALA A 71 -0.60 10.18 5.61
C ALA A 71 -1.56 10.47 4.45
N VAL A 72 -1.31 9.86 3.31
CA VAL A 72 -2.21 9.88 2.14
C VAL A 72 -2.97 8.57 2.13
N GLN A 73 -4.30 8.66 2.15
CA GLN A 73 -5.18 7.54 1.89
C GLN A 73 -5.58 7.54 0.42
N THR A 74 -5.38 6.42 -0.26
CA THR A 74 -5.83 6.21 -1.65
C THR A 74 -6.82 5.06 -1.67
N GLU A 75 -8.00 5.29 -2.25
CA GLU A 75 -8.98 4.25 -2.50
C GLU A 75 -8.72 3.59 -3.87
N HIS A 76 -8.68 2.26 -3.87
CA HIS A 76 -8.56 1.44 -5.06
C HIS A 76 -9.86 0.69 -5.29
N ARG A 77 -10.58 1.06 -6.34
CA ARG A 77 -11.83 0.39 -6.75
C ARG A 77 -11.67 -0.16 -8.16
N PHE A 78 -11.77 -1.48 -8.30
CA PHE A 78 -11.64 -2.17 -9.58
C PHE A 78 -12.36 -3.52 -9.55
N TRP A 79 -12.53 -4.13 -10.72
CA TRP A 79 -13.06 -5.48 -10.90
C TRP A 79 -11.99 -6.36 -11.54
N ALA A 80 -11.85 -7.60 -11.08
CA ALA A 80 -10.87 -8.54 -11.62
C ALA A 80 -11.34 -9.97 -11.47
N GLY A 81 -10.79 -10.91 -12.24
CA GLY A 81 -11.02 -12.34 -12.01
C GLY A 81 -10.59 -12.75 -10.59
N PRO A 82 -11.19 -13.80 -9.98
CA PRO A 82 -10.93 -14.14 -8.57
C PRO A 82 -9.45 -14.38 -8.23
N LYS A 83 -8.66 -14.90 -9.17
CA LYS A 83 -7.21 -15.11 -9.02
C LYS A 83 -6.45 -13.78 -8.96
N ASP A 84 -6.70 -12.90 -9.93
CA ASP A 84 -6.06 -11.59 -10.03
C ASP A 84 -6.51 -10.66 -8.91
N ALA A 85 -7.78 -10.73 -8.50
CA ALA A 85 -8.31 -10.00 -7.36
C ALA A 85 -7.58 -10.35 -6.06
N ARG A 86 -7.33 -11.64 -5.79
CA ARG A 86 -6.55 -12.08 -4.62
C ARG A 86 -5.09 -11.62 -4.70
N ALA A 87 -4.49 -11.69 -5.89
CA ALA A 87 -3.12 -11.25 -6.10
C ALA A 87 -2.96 -9.74 -5.87
N ALA A 88 -3.86 -8.94 -6.46
CA ALA A 88 -3.92 -7.49 -6.24
C ALA A 88 -4.12 -7.17 -4.76
N LEU A 89 -5.08 -7.82 -4.11
CA LEU A 89 -5.39 -7.60 -2.70
C LEU A 89 -4.19 -7.88 -1.78
N TRP A 90 -3.47 -8.97 -2.01
CA TRP A 90 -2.25 -9.28 -1.25
C TRP A 90 -1.14 -8.25 -1.51
N ARG A 91 -0.92 -7.85 -2.76
CA ARG A 91 0.09 -6.86 -3.12
C ARG A 91 -0.22 -5.47 -2.52
N LEU A 92 -1.50 -5.04 -2.53
CA LEU A 92 -1.96 -3.81 -1.89
C LEU A 92 -1.80 -3.87 -0.36
N HIS A 93 -2.09 -5.02 0.26
CA HIS A 93 -1.85 -5.20 1.69
C HIS A 93 -0.36 -5.15 2.03
N ARG A 94 0.50 -5.86 1.27
CA ARG A 94 1.95 -5.79 1.42
C ARG A 94 2.48 -4.38 1.24
N PHE A 95 1.90 -3.61 0.32
CA PHE A 95 2.22 -2.19 0.16
C PHE A 95 1.97 -1.42 1.47
N ASN A 96 0.80 -1.59 2.12
CA ASN A 96 0.52 -0.96 3.41
C ASN A 96 1.47 -1.41 4.53
N LEU A 97 1.90 -2.67 4.54
CA LEU A 97 2.87 -3.15 5.52
C LEU A 97 4.23 -2.47 5.39
N VAL A 98 4.66 -2.18 4.15
CA VAL A 98 5.98 -1.58 3.89
C VAL A 98 5.94 -0.04 3.93
N TRP A 99 4.93 0.56 3.32
CA TRP A 99 4.82 2.00 3.09
C TRP A 99 3.86 2.70 4.06
N GLY A 100 2.92 1.95 4.65
CA GLY A 100 1.98 2.45 5.65
C GLY A 100 2.55 2.46 7.06
N MET A 101 3.59 1.67 7.35
CA MET A 101 4.24 1.63 8.67
C MET A 101 4.86 2.97 9.07
N PHE A 102 5.28 3.79 8.10
CA PHE A 102 5.87 5.11 8.39
C PHE A 102 4.83 6.25 8.46
N ALA A 103 3.58 5.96 8.11
CA ALA A 103 2.47 6.90 8.22
C ALA A 103 1.83 6.78 9.61
N ARG A 104 1.71 7.91 10.32
CA ARG A 104 0.88 8.15 11.51
C ARG A 104 0.30 6.90 12.21
N GLY A 105 1.16 6.20 12.97
CA GLY A 105 0.78 5.03 13.78
C GLY A 105 1.34 3.73 13.24
N LEU A 106 2.64 3.52 13.47
CA LEU A 106 3.48 2.37 13.09
C LEU A 106 2.79 0.99 13.13
N LEU A 107 1.78 0.82 14.00
CA LEU A 107 1.05 -0.42 14.20
C LEU A 107 -0.44 -0.36 13.80
N LEU A 108 -1.07 0.82 13.78
CA LEU A 108 -2.51 0.95 13.51
C LEU A 108 -2.84 0.66 12.04
N ILE A 109 -2.06 1.21 11.11
CA ILE A 109 -2.28 1.01 9.67
C ILE A 109 -2.09 -0.47 9.27
N PRO A 110 -1.03 -1.17 9.69
CA PRO A 110 -0.89 -2.60 9.44
C PRO A 110 -2.09 -3.41 9.94
N LEU A 111 -2.57 -3.14 11.16
CA LEU A 111 -3.69 -3.85 11.76
C LEU A 111 -5.00 -3.65 10.99
N VAL A 112 -5.36 -2.39 10.69
CA VAL A 112 -6.56 -2.05 9.91
C VAL A 112 -6.46 -2.59 8.48
N SER A 113 -5.27 -2.55 7.88
CA SER A 113 -5.07 -3.11 6.56
C SER A 113 -5.25 -4.63 6.54
N TYR A 114 -4.84 -5.32 7.61
CA TYR A 114 -4.98 -6.77 7.74
C TYR A 114 -6.44 -7.20 7.90
N THR A 115 -7.22 -6.51 8.73
CA THR A 115 -8.66 -6.81 8.88
C THR A 115 -9.43 -6.62 7.57
N ASN A 116 -9.15 -5.54 6.83
CA ASN A 116 -9.71 -5.32 5.50
C ASN A 116 -9.29 -6.39 4.48
N TYR A 117 -8.02 -6.80 4.51
CA TYR A 117 -7.51 -7.89 3.68
C TYR A 117 -8.28 -9.19 3.94
N LEU A 118 -8.45 -9.59 5.21
CA LEU A 118 -9.19 -10.79 5.58
C LEU A 118 -10.66 -10.74 5.16
N ALA A 119 -11.33 -9.60 5.39
CA ALA A 119 -12.72 -9.41 5.01
C ALA A 119 -12.93 -9.57 3.50
N GLN A 120 -12.06 -8.95 2.69
CA GLN A 120 -12.16 -9.03 1.23
C GLN A 120 -11.76 -10.38 0.68
N LYS A 121 -10.74 -11.03 1.25
CA LYS A 121 -10.37 -12.39 0.89
C LYS A 121 -11.55 -13.34 1.06
N ARG A 122 -12.29 -13.23 2.17
CA ARG A 122 -13.52 -14.02 2.42
C ARG A 122 -14.62 -13.68 1.42
N SER A 123 -14.83 -12.39 1.10
CA SER A 123 -15.81 -11.96 0.10
C SER A 123 -15.50 -12.52 -1.30
N ILE A 124 -14.25 -12.43 -1.75
CA ILE A 124 -13.79 -12.98 -3.03
C ILE A 124 -13.98 -14.50 -3.07
N ALA A 125 -13.68 -15.20 -1.98
CA ALA A 125 -13.87 -16.65 -1.91
C ALA A 125 -15.35 -17.06 -2.05
N ARG A 126 -16.27 -16.28 -1.46
CA ARG A 126 -17.73 -16.54 -1.56
C ARG A 126 -18.31 -16.23 -2.94
N ARG A 127 -17.73 -15.27 -3.65
CA ARG A 127 -18.18 -14.83 -4.99
C ARG A 127 -17.47 -15.54 -6.13
N ALA A 128 -16.39 -16.25 -5.84
CA ALA A 128 -15.72 -17.07 -6.83
C ALA A 128 -16.69 -18.19 -7.25
N PRO A 129 -16.86 -18.46 -8.55
CA PRO A 129 -17.62 -19.62 -8.98
C PRO A 129 -17.01 -20.86 -8.32
N LYS A 130 -17.87 -21.70 -7.74
CA LYS A 130 -17.47 -23.03 -7.30
C LYS A 130 -16.89 -23.71 -8.54
N PRO A 131 -15.69 -24.31 -8.50
CA PRO A 131 -15.24 -25.11 -9.62
C PRO A 131 -16.37 -26.07 -9.93
N ALA A 132 -16.87 -26.03 -11.17
CA ALA A 132 -17.79 -27.06 -11.64
C ALA A 132 -17.12 -28.38 -11.25
N ALA A 133 -17.82 -29.19 -10.46
CA ALA A 133 -17.37 -30.55 -10.21
C ALA A 133 -17.08 -31.10 -11.61
N ALA A 134 -15.80 -31.32 -11.91
CA ALA A 134 -15.43 -31.93 -13.17
C ALA A 134 -16.23 -33.23 -13.19
N GLY A 135 -17.13 -33.33 -14.16
CA GLY A 135 -18.03 -34.46 -14.31
C GLY A 135 -17.19 -35.72 -14.37
N LEU A 136 -17.15 -36.43 -13.26
CA LEU A 136 -16.69 -37.82 -13.17
C LEU A 136 -17.84 -38.77 -13.56
N ASP A 137 -19.00 -38.21 -13.93
CA ASP A 137 -20.23 -38.94 -14.19
C ASP A 137 -20.44 -39.18 -15.70
N ASP A 138 -19.69 -38.49 -16.58
CA ASP A 138 -19.84 -38.60 -18.05
C ASP A 138 -18.86 -39.62 -18.70
N GLU A 139 -17.88 -40.17 -17.97
CA GLU A 139 -16.94 -41.18 -18.48
C GLU A 139 -17.39 -42.65 -18.23
N LEU A 140 -18.56 -42.87 -17.61
CA LEU A 140 -19.06 -44.21 -17.28
C LEU A 140 -20.48 -44.53 -17.79
N ALA A 141 -20.97 -43.80 -18.81
CA ALA A 141 -22.26 -44.07 -19.46
C ALA A 141 -22.09 -44.69 -20.86
#